data_AF-A0A2D6W0A3-F1
#
_entry.id   AF-A0A2D6W0A3-F1
#
_cell.length_a   1.000
_cell.length_b   1.000
_cell.length_c   1.000
_cell.angle_alpha   90.00
_cell.angle_beta   90.00
_cell.angle_gamma   90.00
#
_symmetry.space_group_name_H-M   'P 1'
#
loop_
_entity.id
_entity.type
_entity.pdbx_description
1 polymer ?
#
loop_
_entity_poly.entity_id
_entity_poly.type
_entity_poly.pdbx_seq_one_letter_code
_entity_poly.pdbx_strand_id
1 'polypeptide(L)'
;MRSIKNKQRAPGIIDRRLWALAWPLMLTNLTVPLLGLVDTAVLGHLHSPEYLGAVAVGANLFSILYWTFGFMRMGTTGLAAQAWGKRDAFAQVALLLRSILLAIGIGLLLILFHQPLIRIGLELMNPSPEVAALAAEYAAIRIWSAPAVLCQYTLVGWLIGTQFPRGPMVMLII
;
A
#
# COMPACT_ATOMS: atom_id res chain seq x y z
N MET A 1 -32.51 -42.00 23.10
CA MET A 1 -31.32 -41.37 23.70
C MET A 1 -30.07 -42.17 23.35
N ARG A 2 -29.30 -41.78 22.33
CA ARG A 2 -27.96 -42.34 22.07
C ARG A 2 -26.95 -41.20 22.12
N SER A 3 -26.01 -41.36 23.04
CA SER A 3 -24.97 -40.43 23.46
C SER A 3 -24.04 -40.04 22.31
N ILE A 4 -23.91 -38.73 22.07
CA ILE A 4 -22.88 -38.12 21.24
C ILE A 4 -21.59 -38.15 22.06
N LYS A 5 -20.79 -39.22 21.94
CA LYS A 5 -19.45 -39.27 22.50
C LYS A 5 -18.48 -38.52 21.59
N ASN A 6 -18.09 -37.35 22.08
CA ASN A 6 -16.92 -36.55 21.78
C ASN A 6 -15.70 -37.37 21.31
N LYS A 7 -15.34 -37.29 20.02
CA LYS A 7 -14.01 -37.67 19.53
C LYS A 7 -13.12 -36.42 19.61
N GLN A 8 -12.42 -36.29 20.74
CA GLN A 8 -11.25 -35.43 20.89
C GLN A 8 -10.28 -35.69 19.72
N ARG A 9 -10.06 -34.69 18.87
CA ARG A 9 -9.06 -34.73 17.79
C ARG A 9 -7.66 -34.64 18.43
N ALA A 10 -6.77 -35.57 18.09
CA ALA A 10 -5.42 -35.66 18.64
C ALA A 10 -4.60 -34.36 18.42
N PRO A 11 -3.99 -33.78 19.48
CA PRO A 11 -3.30 -32.48 19.44
C PRO A 11 -1.83 -32.59 19.03
N GLY A 12 -1.51 -33.21 17.89
CA GLY A 12 -0.10 -33.46 17.50
C GLY A 12 0.29 -33.10 16.06
N ILE A 13 -0.63 -33.26 15.11
CA ILE A 13 -0.30 -33.14 13.66
C ILE A 13 -0.79 -31.82 13.07
N ILE A 14 -1.86 -31.26 13.62
CA ILE A 14 -2.41 -29.95 13.23
C ILE A 14 -1.46 -28.84 13.68
N ASP A 15 -0.89 -28.95 14.89
CA ASP A 15 0.02 -27.92 15.43
C ASP A 15 1.31 -27.81 14.63
N ARG A 16 1.95 -28.91 14.22
CA ARG A 16 3.20 -28.84 13.44
C ARG A 16 2.99 -28.25 12.05
N ARG A 17 1.86 -28.55 11.38
CA ARG A 17 1.51 -27.93 10.09
C ARG A 17 1.09 -26.46 10.26
N LEU A 18 0.35 -26.16 11.32
CA LEU A 18 -0.04 -24.80 11.65
C LEU A 18 1.19 -23.94 11.98
N TRP A 19 2.13 -24.46 12.78
CA TRP A 19 3.40 -23.81 13.09
C TRP A 19 4.31 -23.67 11.87
N ALA A 20 4.36 -24.67 10.99
CA ALA A 20 5.12 -24.58 9.74
C ALA A 20 4.58 -23.50 8.78
N LEU A 21 3.29 -23.15 8.88
CA LEU A 21 2.68 -22.04 8.14
C LEU A 21 2.74 -20.72 8.90
N ALA A 22 2.52 -20.75 10.21
CA ALA A 22 2.44 -19.56 11.06
C ALA A 22 3.81 -18.94 11.29
N TRP A 23 4.87 -19.72 11.51
CA TRP A 23 6.22 -19.20 11.76
C TRP A 23 6.75 -18.33 10.60
N PRO A 24 6.72 -18.79 9.33
CA PRO A 24 7.09 -17.94 8.21
C PRO A 24 6.21 -16.70 8.08
N LEU A 25 4.91 -16.84 8.33
CA LEU A 25 3.97 -15.71 8.28
C LEU A 25 4.28 -14.66 9.34
N MET A 26 4.56 -15.09 10.58
CA MET A 26 4.93 -14.22 11.68
C MET A 26 6.26 -13.52 11.40
N LEU A 27 7.27 -14.27 10.95
CA LEU A 27 8.56 -13.70 10.56
C LEU A 27 8.41 -12.65 9.44
N THR A 28 7.56 -12.93 8.45
CA THR A 28 7.24 -12.00 7.36
C THR A 28 6.55 -10.74 7.86
N ASN A 29 5.68 -10.83 8.87
CA ASN A 29 5.03 -9.64 9.44
C ASN A 29 5.95 -8.87 10.41
N LEU A 30 6.97 -9.54 10.96
CA LEU A 30 8.01 -8.92 11.79
C LEU A 30 9.00 -8.09 10.99
N THR A 31 9.13 -8.29 9.68
CA THR A 31 10.06 -7.50 8.85
C THR A 31 9.66 -6.02 8.81
N VAL A 32 8.36 -5.70 8.85
CA VAL A 32 7.86 -4.32 8.81
C VAL A 32 8.35 -3.49 10.01
N PRO A 33 8.14 -3.90 11.28
CA PRO A 33 8.66 -3.17 12.43
C PRO A 33 10.20 -3.22 12.52
N LEU A 34 10.84 -4.30 12.07
CA LEU A 34 12.31 -4.38 12.03
C LEU A 34 12.91 -3.39 11.02
N LEU A 35 12.31 -3.26 9.83
CA LEU A 35 12.66 -2.23 8.85
C LEU A 35 12.51 -0.84 9.46
N GLY A 36 11.41 -0.56 10.15
CA GLY A 36 11.22 0.73 10.85
C GLY A 36 12.30 1.01 11.91
N LEU A 37 12.75 -0.02 12.64
CA LEU A 37 13.81 0.11 13.63
C LEU A 37 15.19 0.34 12.98
N VAL A 38 15.46 -0.31 11.85
CA VAL A 38 16.68 -0.10 11.04
C VAL A 38 16.67 1.30 10.43
N ASP A 39 15.56 1.74 9.83
CA ASP A 39 15.41 3.08 9.27
C ASP A 39 15.69 4.15 10.34
N THR A 40 15.17 3.95 11.54
CA THR A 40 15.41 4.83 12.71
C THR A 40 16.89 4.84 13.11
N ALA A 41 17.52 3.66 13.21
CA ALA A 41 18.93 3.54 13.61
C ALA A 41 19.91 4.12 12.57
N VAL A 42 19.59 3.95 11.28
CA VAL A 42 20.37 4.50 10.16
C VAL A 42 20.21 6.01 10.10
N LEU A 43 18.98 6.54 10.22
CA LEU A 43 18.78 8.00 10.30
C LEU A 43 19.51 8.63 11.49
N GLY A 44 19.62 7.92 12.62
CA GLY A 44 20.29 8.39 13.83
C GLY A 44 21.82 8.55 13.72
N HIS A 45 22.47 8.05 12.67
CA HIS A 45 23.95 8.01 12.55
C HIS A 45 24.51 8.78 11.34
N LEU A 46 23.73 9.60 10.64
CA LEU A 46 24.21 10.29 9.44
C LEU A 46 24.97 11.57 9.74
N HIS A 47 26.13 11.77 9.09
CA HIS A 47 26.98 12.97 9.20
C HIS A 47 26.44 14.19 8.43
N SER A 48 25.55 13.99 7.45
CA SER A 48 24.72 15.03 6.81
C SER A 48 23.23 14.63 6.92
N PRO A 49 22.69 14.56 8.16
CA PRO A 49 21.42 13.90 8.45
C PRO A 49 20.21 14.61 7.83
N GLU A 50 20.35 15.87 7.44
CA GLU A 50 19.25 16.73 6.99
C GLU A 50 18.66 16.29 5.64
N TYR A 51 19.47 16.05 4.62
CA TYR A 51 18.97 15.66 3.29
C TYR A 51 18.38 14.24 3.26
N LEU A 52 19.08 13.28 3.86
CA LEU A 52 18.59 11.90 3.98
C LEU A 52 17.36 11.83 4.88
N GLY A 53 17.35 12.58 5.98
CA GLY A 53 16.20 12.73 6.86
C GLY A 53 15.00 13.35 6.14
N ALA A 54 15.22 14.38 5.32
CA ALA A 54 14.16 15.03 4.56
C ALA A 54 13.55 14.12 3.50
N VAL A 55 14.37 13.37 2.77
CA VAL A 55 13.86 12.38 1.80
C VAL A 55 13.09 11.27 2.52
N ALA A 56 13.56 10.80 3.67
CA ALA A 56 12.87 9.78 4.45
C ALA A 56 11.52 10.28 5.00
N VAL A 57 11.49 11.47 5.60
CA VAL A 57 10.26 12.12 6.10
C VAL A 57 9.29 12.36 4.95
N GLY A 58 9.76 12.94 3.85
CA GLY A 58 8.95 13.17 2.65
C GLY A 58 8.41 11.87 2.05
N ALA A 59 9.22 10.82 1.94
CA ALA A 59 8.77 9.53 1.45
C ALA A 59 7.73 8.89 2.37
N ASN A 60 7.92 8.97 3.69
CA ASN A 60 6.98 8.44 4.67
C ASN A 60 5.63 9.20 4.63
N LEU A 61 5.66 10.52 4.46
CA LEU A 61 4.46 11.33 4.24
C LEU A 61 3.62 10.79 3.08
N PHE A 62 4.24 10.50 1.93
CA PHE A 62 3.53 9.91 0.79
C PHE A 62 3.14 8.45 1.00
N SER A 63 3.94 7.67 1.72
CA SER A 63 3.58 6.30 2.09
C SER A 63 2.27 6.28 2.87
N ILE A 64 2.13 7.14 3.89
CA ILE A 64 0.90 7.26 4.67
C ILE A 64 -0.26 7.76 3.79
N LEU A 65 -0.03 8.84 3.04
CA LEU A 65 -1.05 9.45 2.18
C LEU A 65 -1.60 8.46 1.15
N TYR A 66 -0.73 7.79 0.40
CA TYR A 66 -1.16 6.84 -0.62
C TYR A 66 -1.69 5.55 -0.02
N TRP A 67 -1.20 5.11 1.14
CA TRP A 67 -1.74 3.93 1.81
C TRP A 67 -3.23 4.07 2.14
N THR A 68 -3.69 5.28 2.49
CA THR A 68 -5.13 5.58 2.66
C THR A 68 -5.95 5.28 1.40
N PHE A 69 -5.38 5.48 0.21
CA PHE A 69 -6.01 5.17 -1.08
C PHE A 69 -5.81 3.70 -1.54
N GLY A 70 -5.20 2.86 -0.71
CA GLY A 70 -5.06 1.42 -0.97
C GLY A 70 -6.41 0.70 -1.15
N PHE A 71 -7.52 1.29 -0.69
CA PHE A 71 -8.86 0.80 -0.96
C PHE A 71 -9.18 0.74 -2.45
N MET A 72 -8.61 1.62 -3.29
CA MET A 72 -8.84 1.60 -4.73
C MET A 72 -8.41 0.26 -5.32
N ARG A 73 -7.27 -0.27 -4.86
CA ARG A 73 -6.79 -1.60 -5.27
C ARG A 73 -7.75 -2.70 -4.82
N MET A 74 -8.12 -2.75 -3.54
CA MET A 74 -8.99 -3.82 -3.03
C MET A 74 -10.41 -3.76 -3.60
N GLY A 75 -10.97 -2.55 -3.74
CA GLY A 75 -12.30 -2.33 -4.31
C GLY A 75 -12.37 -2.69 -5.78
N THR A 76 -11.37 -2.31 -6.57
CA THR A 76 -11.31 -2.66 -8.00
C THR A 76 -11.09 -4.15 -8.23
N THR A 77 -10.27 -4.83 -7.41
CA THR A 77 -10.10 -6.29 -7.48
C THR A 77 -11.42 -7.03 -7.32
N GLY A 78 -12.21 -6.70 -6.30
CA GLY A 78 -13.48 -7.37 -6.04
C GLY A 78 -14.51 -7.18 -7.15
N LEU A 79 -14.64 -5.95 -7.64
CA LEU A 79 -15.56 -5.63 -8.75
C LEU A 79 -15.10 -6.26 -10.07
N ALA A 80 -13.80 -6.27 -10.35
CA ALA A 80 -13.23 -6.86 -11.55
C ALA A 80 -13.40 -8.39 -11.53
N ALA A 81 -13.18 -9.05 -10.40
CA ALA A 81 -13.41 -10.48 -10.24
C ALA A 81 -14.88 -10.87 -10.48
N GLN A 82 -15.83 -10.06 -10.01
CA GLN A 82 -17.25 -10.29 -10.26
C GLN A 82 -17.62 -10.14 -11.74
N ALA A 83 -17.15 -9.08 -12.41
CA ALA A 83 -17.39 -8.88 -13.84
C ALA A 83 -16.73 -9.97 -14.69
N TRP A 84 -15.54 -10.42 -14.28
CA TRP A 84 -14.83 -11.53 -14.89
C TRP A 84 -15.57 -12.87 -14.73
N GLY A 85 -16.06 -13.17 -13.52
CA GLY A 85 -16.86 -14.38 -13.26
C GLY A 85 -18.16 -14.42 -14.07
N LYS A 86 -18.75 -13.26 -14.38
CA LYS A 86 -19.94 -13.13 -15.25
C LYS A 86 -19.62 -13.19 -16.75
N ARG A 87 -18.34 -13.26 -17.14
CA ARG A 87 -17.86 -13.21 -18.54
C ARG A 87 -18.35 -11.97 -19.31
N ASP A 88 -18.57 -10.87 -18.60
CA ASP A 88 -19.02 -9.61 -19.20
C ASP A 88 -17.80 -8.72 -19.51
N ALA A 89 -17.36 -8.78 -20.77
CA ALA A 89 -16.21 -8.00 -21.24
C ALA A 89 -16.49 -6.49 -21.23
N PHE A 90 -17.74 -6.07 -21.50
CA PHE A 90 -18.10 -4.66 -21.50
C PHE A 90 -18.05 -4.08 -20.09
N ALA A 91 -18.60 -4.80 -19.10
CA ALA A 91 -18.54 -4.39 -17.70
C ALA A 91 -17.09 -4.30 -17.17
N GLN A 92 -16.19 -5.19 -17.60
CA GLN A 92 -14.78 -5.13 -17.22
C GLN A 92 -14.08 -3.86 -17.71
N VAL A 93 -14.28 -3.50 -18.98
CA VAL A 93 -13.68 -2.29 -19.56
C VAL A 93 -14.31 -1.03 -18.97
N ALA A 94 -15.64 -1.02 -18.79
CA ALA A 94 -16.34 0.10 -18.18
C ALA A 94 -15.89 0.33 -16.73
N LEU A 95 -15.68 -0.74 -15.95
CA LEU A 95 -15.14 -0.66 -14.59
C LEU A 95 -13.72 -0.08 -14.60
N LEU A 96 -12.85 -0.55 -15.49
CA LEU A 96 -11.48 -0.06 -15.59
C LEU A 96 -11.45 1.45 -15.90
N LEU A 97 -12.20 1.89 -16.92
CA LEU A 97 -12.29 3.29 -17.31
C LEU A 97 -12.79 4.17 -16.17
N ARG A 98 -13.88 3.77 -15.50
CA ARG A 98 -14.43 4.52 -14.35
C ARG A 98 -13.42 4.64 -13.21
N SER A 99 -12.70 3.56 -12.93
CA SER A 99 -11.74 3.51 -11.84
C SER A 99 -10.50 4.36 -12.16
N ILE A 100 -10.02 4.35 -13.41
CA ILE A 100 -8.93 5.22 -13.86
C ILE A 100 -9.35 6.69 -13.82
N LEU A 101 -10.55 7.03 -14.30
CA LEU A 101 -11.06 8.41 -14.25
C LEU A 101 -11.18 8.89 -12.80
N LEU A 102 -11.64 8.03 -11.89
CA LEU A 102 -11.69 8.34 -10.46
C LEU A 102 -10.27 8.55 -9.89
N ALA A 103 -9.32 7.68 -10.25
CA ALA A 103 -7.92 7.80 -9.82
C ALA A 103 -7.28 9.12 -10.27
N ILE A 104 -7.49 9.50 -11.53
CA ILE A 104 -7.01 10.78 -12.08
C ILE A 104 -7.69 11.93 -11.35
N GLY A 105 -9.01 11.89 -11.16
CA GLY A 105 -9.76 12.92 -10.45
C GLY A 105 -9.24 13.13 -9.02
N ILE A 106 -9.07 12.05 -8.26
CA ILE A 106 -8.50 12.10 -6.90
C ILE A 106 -7.05 12.60 -6.94
N GLY A 107 -6.23 12.13 -7.87
CA GLY A 107 -4.84 12.58 -8.01
C GLY A 107 -4.72 14.08 -8.30
N LEU A 108 -5.59 14.62 -9.14
CA LEU A 108 -5.68 16.05 -9.41
C LEU A 108 -6.15 16.84 -8.18
N LEU A 109 -7.09 16.30 -7.41
CA LEU A 109 -7.50 16.91 -6.14
C LEU A 109 -6.34 16.92 -5.12
N LEU A 110 -5.55 15.85 -5.04
CA LEU A 110 -4.35 15.81 -4.19
C LEU A 110 -3.32 16.84 -4.61
N ILE A 111 -3.11 17.04 -5.93
CA ILE A 111 -2.25 18.11 -6.45
C ILE A 111 -2.83 19.49 -6.10
N LEU A 112 -4.14 19.69 -6.23
CA LEU A 112 -4.78 20.97 -5.90
C LEU A 112 -4.64 21.32 -4.42
N PHE A 113 -4.82 20.34 -3.53
CA PHE A 113 -4.76 20.52 -2.07
C PHE A 113 -3.40 20.15 -1.46
N HIS A 114 -2.33 20.10 -2.25
CA HIS A 114 -1.03 19.61 -1.77
C HIS A 114 -0.44 20.46 -0.64
N GLN A 115 -0.57 21.78 -0.71
CA GLN A 115 -0.02 22.70 0.31
C GLN A 115 -0.55 22.41 1.73
N PRO A 116 -1.88 22.38 1.97
CA PRO A 116 -2.39 22.04 3.30
C PRO A 116 -2.09 20.58 3.68
N LEU A 117 -2.09 19.64 2.73
CA LEU A 117 -1.77 18.23 3.02
C LEU A 117 -0.32 18.06 3.51
N ILE A 118 0.63 18.67 2.81
CA ILE A 118 2.06 18.62 3.16
C ILE A 118 2.27 19.31 4.50
N ARG A 119 1.68 20.48 4.70
CA ARG A 119 1.81 21.22 5.96
C ARG A 119 1.30 20.41 7.15
N ILE A 120 0.06 19.92 7.09
CA ILE A 120 -0.54 19.10 8.16
C ILE A 120 0.30 17.84 8.39
N GLY A 121 0.75 17.18 7.31
CA GLY A 121 1.58 16.00 7.40
C GLY A 121 2.92 16.25 8.11
N LEU A 122 3.61 17.33 7.75
CA LEU A 122 4.87 17.72 8.41
C LEU A 122 4.64 18.16 9.86
N GLU A 123 3.56 18.89 10.16
CA GLU A 123 3.20 19.27 11.54
C GLU A 123 2.95 18.03 12.42
N LEU A 124 2.27 17.00 11.88
CA LEU A 124 2.04 15.74 12.60
C LEU A 124 3.32 14.93 12.80
N MET A 125 4.25 14.97 11.85
CA MET A 125 5.53 14.26 11.94
C MET A 125 6.57 15.00 12.80
N ASN A 126 6.40 16.32 12.96
CA ASN A 126 7.25 17.23 13.74
C ASN A 126 8.77 17.04 13.50
N PRO A 127 9.27 17.12 12.24
CA PRO A 127 10.70 17.06 11.95
C PRO A 127 11.41 18.35 12.39
N SER A 128 12.76 18.34 12.41
CA SER A 128 13.52 19.58 12.65
C SER A 128 13.25 20.63 11.56
N PRO A 129 13.43 21.93 11.83
CA PRO A 129 13.13 22.99 10.86
C PRO A 129 13.88 22.84 9.52
N GLU A 130 15.14 22.40 9.57
CA GLU A 130 16.00 22.18 8.39
C GLU A 130 15.46 21.02 7.54
N VAL A 131 15.06 19.93 8.19
CA VAL A 131 14.47 18.74 7.55
C VAL A 131 13.08 19.05 7.00
N ALA A 132 12.29 19.86 7.71
CA ALA A 132 10.94 20.24 7.30
C ALA A 132 10.93 21.00 5.98
N ALA A 133 11.84 21.97 5.81
CA ALA A 133 11.96 22.77 4.60
C ALA A 133 12.34 21.90 3.39
N LEU A 134 13.35 21.05 3.54
CA LEU A 134 13.79 20.12 2.50
C LEU A 134 12.73 19.07 2.17
N ALA A 135 12.01 18.56 3.17
CA ALA A 135 10.92 17.60 2.98
C ALA A 135 9.72 18.22 2.25
N ALA A 136 9.40 19.49 2.54
CA ALA A 136 8.36 20.23 1.84
C ALA A 136 8.69 20.43 0.35
N GLU A 137 9.94 20.79 0.04
CA GLU A 137 10.42 20.92 -1.35
C GLU A 137 10.32 19.57 -2.09
N TYR A 138 10.86 18.50 -1.48
CA TYR A 138 10.73 17.14 -2.00
C TYR A 138 9.26 16.77 -2.25
N ALA A 139 8.37 17.10 -1.31
CA ALA A 139 6.97 16.76 -1.41
C ALA A 139 6.22 17.54 -2.48
N ALA A 140 6.54 18.81 -2.68
CA ALA A 140 6.00 19.63 -3.76
C ALA A 140 6.36 19.08 -5.15
N ILE A 141 7.54 18.46 -5.29
CA ILE A 141 7.93 17.78 -6.53
C ILE A 141 7.22 16.43 -6.65
N ARG A 142 7.16 15.64 -5.58
CA ARG A 142 6.64 14.27 -5.61
C ARG A 142 5.13 14.17 -5.77
N ILE A 143 4.36 15.18 -5.37
CA ILE A 143 2.89 15.16 -5.47
C ILE A 143 2.40 14.99 -6.92
N TRP A 144 3.17 15.44 -7.91
CA TRP A 144 2.84 15.27 -9.33
C TRP A 144 2.76 13.80 -9.77
N SER A 145 3.36 12.88 -9.00
CA SER A 145 3.23 11.44 -9.21
C SER A 145 1.88 10.87 -8.73
N ALA A 146 1.08 11.63 -7.97
CA ALA A 146 -0.15 11.13 -7.36
C ALA A 146 -1.15 10.52 -8.37
N PRO A 147 -1.47 11.16 -9.52
CA PRO A 147 -2.37 10.55 -10.50
C PRO A 147 -1.84 9.20 -11.02
N ALA A 148 -0.54 9.13 -11.31
CA ALA A 148 0.09 7.91 -11.81
C ALA A 148 0.05 6.78 -10.77
N VAL A 149 0.35 7.07 -9.51
CA VAL A 149 0.32 6.09 -8.41
C VAL A 149 -1.10 5.55 -8.18
N LEU A 150 -2.12 6.41 -8.19
CA LEU A 150 -3.50 5.97 -8.01
C LEU A 150 -4.03 5.16 -9.21
N CYS A 151 -3.63 5.53 -10.43
CA CYS A 151 -3.90 4.72 -11.62
C CYS A 151 -3.24 3.34 -11.50
N GLN A 152 -1.99 3.28 -11.02
CA GLN A 152 -1.29 2.01 -10.78
C GLN A 152 -2.05 1.13 -9.78
N TYR A 153 -2.57 1.68 -8.68
CA TYR A 153 -3.39 0.91 -7.72
C TYR A 153 -4.63 0.30 -8.35
N THR A 154 -5.33 1.09 -9.16
CA THR A 154 -6.52 0.66 -9.89
C THR A 154 -6.19 -0.43 -10.91
N LEU A 155 -5.12 -0.25 -11.69
CA LEU A 155 -4.68 -1.20 -12.70
C LEU A 155 -4.27 -2.53 -12.07
N VAL A 156 -3.46 -2.48 -11.01
CA VAL A 156 -3.05 -3.66 -10.26
C VAL A 156 -4.27 -4.40 -9.71
N GLY A 157 -5.23 -3.69 -9.12
CA GLY A 157 -6.45 -4.31 -8.61
C GLY A 157 -7.27 -4.98 -9.70
N TRP A 158 -7.47 -4.30 -10.83
CA TRP A 158 -8.17 -4.86 -11.99
C TRP A 158 -7.47 -6.10 -12.58
N LEU A 159 -6.14 -6.08 -12.72
CA LEU A 159 -5.36 -7.21 -13.22
C LEU A 159 -5.42 -8.44 -12.29
N ILE A 160 -5.36 -8.20 -10.97
CA ILE A 160 -5.53 -9.28 -9.98
C ILE A 160 -6.95 -9.86 -10.08
N GLY A 161 -7.97 -9.01 -10.21
CA GLY A 161 -9.37 -9.44 -10.30
C GLY A 161 -9.69 -10.23 -11.57
N THR A 162 -9.03 -9.94 -12.70
CA THR A 162 -9.24 -10.61 -14.00
C THR A 162 -8.43 -11.90 -14.18
N GLN A 163 -7.82 -12.43 -13.11
CA GLN A 163 -6.94 -13.61 -13.13
C GLN A 163 -5.75 -13.48 -14.09
N PHE A 164 -5.22 -12.26 -14.27
CA PHE A 164 -3.97 -12.03 -14.99
C PHE A 164 -2.84 -11.65 -14.01
N PRO A 165 -2.41 -12.54 -13.09
CA PRO A 165 -1.45 -12.22 -12.04
C PRO A 165 -0.04 -11.93 -12.56
N ARG A 166 0.25 -12.21 -13.83
CA ARG A 166 1.50 -11.82 -14.49
C ARG A 166 1.56 -10.32 -14.84
N GLY A 167 0.42 -9.65 -14.98
CA GLY A 167 0.36 -8.22 -15.31
C GLY A 167 1.01 -7.32 -14.25
N PRO A 168 0.67 -7.46 -12.96
CA PRO A 168 1.30 -6.68 -11.89
C PRO A 168 2.82 -6.90 -11.79
N MET A 169 3.32 -8.11 -12.08
CA MET A 169 4.77 -8.35 -12.12
C MET A 169 5.47 -7.55 -13.23
N VAL A 170 4.87 -7.47 -14.43
CA VAL A 170 5.45 -6.69 -15.53
C VAL A 170 5.46 -5.20 -15.21
N MET A 171 4.41 -4.67 -14.57
CA MET A 171 4.39 -3.27 -14.07
C MET A 171 5.39 -2.99 -12.95
N LEU A 172 5.85 -4.01 -12.22
CA LEU A 172 6.87 -3.86 -11.18
C LEU A 172 8.30 -3.84 -11.75
N ILE A 173 8.50 -4.42 -12.94
CA ILE A 173 9.81 -4.58 -13.58
C ILE A 173 10.12 -3.41 -14.53
N ILE A 174 9.09 -2.81 -15.15
CA ILE A 174 9.19 -1.65 -16.06
C ILE A 174 9.05 -0.36 -15.27
#